data_AF-A0A550GJ37-F1
#
_entry.id   AF-A0A550GJ37-F1
#
_cell.length_a   1.000
_cell.length_b   1.000
_cell.length_c   1.000
_cell.angle_alpha   90.00
_cell.angle_beta   90.00
_cell.angle_gamma   90.00
#
_symmetry.space_group_name_H-M   'P 1'
#
loop_
_entity.id
_entity.type
_entity.pdbx_description
1 polymer ?
#
loop_
_entity_poly.entity_id
_entity_poly.type
_entity_poly.pdbx_seq_one_letter_code
_entity_poly.pdbx_strand_id
1 'polypeptide(L)'
;MLTKLKQKVQNMLTLEAKAAHNMGLTPNIVSLIGLSLALFSAFMYAASEGQPLWLFLATVLFLASGFCDALDGVIARIYQQTSVFGGILDSLLDRYADAAVYAGVIIGGLCDPLWGLAALLGSMMVSYCRARAEAAEIMMESVGVAERAERMLILSFAGIAAIFWLPALNIGIILLAVLSNFTVVQRGLHIYNSLKKKSNNLEN
;
A
#
# COMPACT_ATOMS: atom_id res chain seq x y z
N MET A 1 -8.00 -9.78 -17.15
CA MET A 1 -8.86 -8.63 -16.79
C MET A 1 -8.08 -7.49 -16.12
N LEU A 2 -7.12 -7.79 -15.21
CA LEU A 2 -6.28 -6.78 -14.53
C LEU A 2 -5.43 -5.90 -15.48
N THR A 3 -4.88 -6.44 -16.57
CA THR A 3 -4.13 -5.66 -17.57
C THR A 3 -4.98 -4.59 -18.27
N LYS A 4 -6.24 -4.90 -18.60
CA LYS A 4 -7.17 -3.93 -19.19
C LYS A 4 -7.56 -2.83 -18.20
N LEU A 5 -7.72 -3.17 -16.92
CA LEU A 5 -7.97 -2.20 -15.86
C LEU A 5 -6.76 -1.28 -15.65
N LYS A 6 -5.54 -1.85 -15.59
CA LYS A 6 -4.28 -1.11 -15.48
C LYS A 6 -4.10 -0.13 -16.64
N GLN A 7 -4.38 -0.56 -17.87
CA GLN A 7 -4.35 0.31 -19.05
C GLN A 7 -5.39 1.44 -18.97
N LYS A 8 -6.61 1.14 -18.50
CA LYS A 8 -7.68 2.13 -18.36
C LYS A 8 -7.37 3.17 -17.30
N VAL A 9 -6.80 2.75 -16.17
CA VAL A 9 -6.33 3.66 -15.10
C VAL A 9 -5.17 4.51 -15.60
N GLN A 10 -4.21 3.93 -16.31
CA GLN A 10 -3.11 4.70 -16.92
C GLN A 10 -3.63 5.77 -17.88
N ASN A 11 -4.57 5.42 -18.76
CA ASN A 11 -5.17 6.39 -19.67
C ASN A 11 -5.92 7.50 -18.93
N MET A 12 -6.56 7.19 -17.81
CA MET A 12 -7.26 8.16 -16.99
C MET A 12 -6.27 9.16 -16.36
N LEU A 13 -5.18 8.65 -15.79
CA LEU A 13 -4.14 9.44 -15.11
C LEU A 13 -3.16 10.14 -16.06
N THR A 14 -3.30 9.97 -17.38
CA THR A 14 -2.34 10.50 -18.36
C THR A 14 -2.39 12.03 -18.42
N LEU A 15 -3.54 12.65 -18.15
CA LEU A 15 -3.68 14.10 -18.17
C LEU A 15 -2.97 14.72 -16.96
N GLU A 16 -3.21 14.15 -15.78
CA GLU A 16 -2.61 14.53 -14.51
C GLU A 16 -1.10 14.31 -14.55
N ALA A 17 -0.65 13.19 -15.11
CA ALA A 17 0.78 12.89 -15.27
C ALA A 17 1.47 13.90 -16.19
N LYS A 18 0.82 14.30 -17.29
CA LYS A 18 1.33 15.35 -18.18
C LYS A 18 1.38 16.71 -17.49
N ALA A 19 0.34 17.07 -16.74
CA ALA A 19 0.30 18.32 -15.99
C ALA A 19 1.42 18.38 -14.94
N ALA A 20 1.59 17.31 -14.15
CA ALA A 20 2.64 17.20 -13.15
C ALA A 20 4.05 17.29 -13.78
N HIS A 21 4.27 16.59 -14.90
CA HIS A 21 5.55 16.68 -15.61
C HIS A 21 5.82 18.07 -16.17
N ASN A 22 4.80 18.75 -16.71
CA ASN A 22 4.92 20.13 -17.20
C ASN A 22 5.23 21.12 -16.08
N MET A 23 4.88 20.81 -14.82
CA MET A 23 5.29 21.56 -13.63
C MET A 23 6.71 21.24 -13.16
N GLY A 24 7.45 20.38 -13.87
CA GLY A 24 8.81 19.98 -13.54
C GLY A 24 8.92 18.86 -12.49
N LEU A 25 7.79 18.19 -12.16
CA LEU A 25 7.81 17.09 -11.20
C LEU A 25 8.36 15.81 -11.83
N THR A 26 9.41 15.27 -11.23
CA THR A 26 9.96 13.96 -11.56
C THR A 26 9.24 12.85 -10.77
N PRO A 27 9.26 11.58 -11.22
CA PRO A 27 8.64 10.48 -10.49
C PRO A 27 9.05 10.43 -9.01
N ASN A 28 10.36 10.52 -8.73
CA ASN A 28 10.87 10.47 -7.35
C ASN A 28 10.37 11.63 -6.48
N ILE A 29 10.19 12.83 -7.07
CA ILE A 29 9.61 13.98 -6.34
C ILE A 29 8.15 13.68 -6.00
N VAL A 30 7.39 13.10 -6.93
CA VAL A 30 5.99 12.70 -6.69
C VAL A 30 5.91 11.63 -5.59
N SER A 31 6.81 10.64 -5.58
CA SER A 31 6.88 9.64 -4.49
C SER A 31 7.19 10.29 -3.13
N LEU A 32 8.09 11.27 -3.08
CA LEU A 32 8.41 12.03 -1.85
C LEU A 32 7.23 12.88 -1.35
N ILE A 33 6.47 13.48 -2.27
CA ILE A 33 5.22 14.18 -1.93
C ILE A 33 4.22 13.15 -1.36
N GLY A 34 4.09 11.99 -2.01
CA GLY A 34 3.26 10.88 -1.54
C GLY A 34 3.61 10.46 -0.11
N LEU A 35 4.89 10.25 0.19
CA LEU A 35 5.35 9.95 1.55
C LEU A 35 4.98 11.07 2.53
N SER A 36 5.20 12.33 2.16
CA SER A 36 4.89 13.48 3.02
C SER A 36 3.39 13.51 3.37
N LEU A 37 2.52 13.27 2.39
CA LEU A 37 1.07 13.17 2.60
C LEU A 37 0.69 12.03 3.56
N ALA A 38 1.33 10.86 3.43
CA ALA A 38 1.12 9.75 4.36
C ALA A 38 1.58 10.06 5.79
N LEU A 39 2.70 10.76 5.95
CA LEU A 39 3.18 11.20 7.27
C LEU A 39 2.23 12.20 7.91
N PHE A 40 1.69 13.16 7.14
CA PHE A 40 0.65 14.06 7.64
C PHE A 40 -0.64 13.32 7.97
N SER A 41 -1.05 12.34 7.16
CA SER A 41 -2.19 11.46 7.46
C SER A 41 -2.00 10.73 8.80
N ALA A 42 -0.83 10.11 9.00
CA ALA A 42 -0.47 9.43 10.23
C ALA A 42 -0.56 10.36 11.45
N PHE A 43 0.00 11.56 11.33
CA PHE A 43 -0.09 12.57 12.39
C PHE A 43 -1.54 12.96 12.69
N MET A 44 -2.37 13.17 11.66
CA MET A 44 -3.78 13.52 11.83
C MET A 44 -4.58 12.40 12.51
N TYR A 45 -4.32 11.13 12.18
CA TYR A 45 -4.91 10.00 12.93
C TYR A 45 -4.46 9.99 14.39
N ALA A 46 -3.15 10.15 14.63
CA ALA A 46 -2.56 10.13 15.97
C ALA A 46 -3.10 11.24 16.87
N ALA A 47 -3.29 12.44 16.31
CA ALA A 47 -3.78 13.62 17.02
C ALA A 47 -5.31 13.77 16.97
N SER A 48 -6.04 12.82 16.37
CA SER A 48 -7.46 13.01 16.09
C SER A 48 -8.35 13.10 17.33
N GLU A 49 -7.98 12.41 18.42
CA GLU A 49 -8.85 12.20 19.61
C GLU A 49 -10.26 11.68 19.23
N GLY A 50 -10.38 11.00 18.08
CA GLY A 50 -11.66 10.55 17.52
C GLY A 50 -12.53 11.65 16.89
N GLN A 51 -12.02 12.87 16.72
CA GLN A 51 -12.76 13.98 16.12
C GLN A 51 -13.02 13.74 14.62
N PRO A 52 -14.27 13.86 14.14
CA PRO A 52 -14.63 13.52 12.76
C PRO A 52 -13.85 14.27 11.67
N LEU A 53 -13.56 15.56 11.88
CA LEU A 53 -12.82 16.37 10.91
C LEU A 53 -11.37 15.89 10.73
N TRP A 54 -10.70 15.52 11.83
CA TRP A 54 -9.34 15.02 11.79
C TRP A 54 -9.27 13.65 11.12
N LEU A 55 -10.22 12.76 11.39
CA LEU A 55 -10.34 11.46 10.72
C LEU A 55 -10.59 11.62 9.21
N PHE A 56 -11.42 12.58 8.82
CA PHE A 56 -11.67 12.91 7.42
C PHE A 56 -10.38 13.39 6.74
N LEU A 57 -9.68 14.37 7.31
CA LEU A 57 -8.43 14.89 6.76
C LEU A 57 -7.36 13.80 6.69
N ALA A 58 -7.21 12.99 7.73
CA ALA A 58 -6.29 11.86 7.74
C ALA A 58 -6.58 10.89 6.59
N THR A 59 -7.85 10.55 6.37
CA THR A 59 -8.26 9.64 5.30
C THR A 59 -8.01 10.21 3.91
N VAL A 60 -8.35 11.49 3.69
CA VAL A 60 -8.14 12.18 2.41
C VAL A 60 -6.66 12.27 2.08
N LEU A 61 -5.82 12.63 3.05
CA LEU A 61 -4.37 12.69 2.89
C LEU A 61 -3.78 11.31 2.56
N PHE A 62 -4.30 10.24 3.17
CA PHE A 62 -3.85 8.88 2.86
C PHE A 62 -4.22 8.46 1.43
N LEU A 63 -5.45 8.75 1.00
CA LEU A 63 -5.88 8.50 -0.39
C LEU A 63 -5.07 9.33 -1.39
N ALA A 64 -4.76 10.58 -1.06
CA ALA A 64 -3.91 11.44 -1.89
C ALA A 64 -2.47 10.89 -2.00
N SER A 65 -1.93 10.32 -0.91
CA SER A 65 -0.63 9.64 -0.94
C SER A 65 -0.63 8.46 -1.93
N GLY A 66 -1.64 7.58 -1.86
CA GLY A 66 -1.78 6.47 -2.81
C GLY A 66 -2.05 6.91 -4.26
N PHE A 67 -2.67 8.07 -4.45
CA PHE A 67 -2.80 8.67 -5.77
C PHE A 67 -1.44 9.13 -6.32
N CYS A 68 -0.58 9.75 -5.50
CA CYS A 68 0.77 10.14 -5.91
C CYS A 68 1.60 8.92 -6.35
N ASP A 69 1.52 7.81 -5.62
CA ASP A 69 2.15 6.53 -5.97
C ASP A 69 1.66 5.98 -7.32
N ALA A 70 0.35 5.99 -7.57
CA ALA A 70 -0.16 5.61 -8.89
C ALA A 70 0.35 6.56 -10.01
N LEU A 71 0.47 7.86 -9.70
CA LEU A 71 0.87 8.90 -10.62
C LEU A 71 2.36 8.83 -10.97
N ASP A 72 3.25 8.59 -10.00
CA ASP A 72 4.70 8.53 -10.24
C ASP A 72 5.06 7.42 -11.22
N GLY A 73 4.41 6.25 -11.11
CA GLY A 73 4.64 5.12 -11.98
C GLY A 73 4.11 5.39 -13.38
N VAL A 74 3.03 6.17 -13.51
CA VAL A 74 2.52 6.63 -14.81
C VAL A 74 3.51 7.61 -15.45
N ILE A 75 3.99 8.61 -14.71
CA ILE A 75 5.00 9.57 -15.20
C ILE A 75 6.26 8.83 -15.65
N ALA A 76 6.78 7.92 -14.83
CA ALA A 76 7.98 7.14 -15.13
C ALA A 76 7.85 6.35 -16.44
N ARG A 77 6.68 5.75 -16.70
CA ARG A 77 6.43 4.98 -17.93
C ARG A 77 6.22 5.86 -19.16
N ILE A 78 5.42 6.93 -19.06
CA ILE A 78 5.11 7.81 -20.19
C ILE A 78 6.38 8.52 -20.69
N TYR A 79 7.21 8.99 -19.77
CA TYR A 79 8.41 9.76 -20.08
C TYR A 79 9.68 8.90 -20.14
N GLN A 80 9.56 7.58 -20.12
CA GLN A 80 10.69 6.63 -20.16
C GLN A 80 11.76 6.89 -19.07
N GLN A 81 11.32 7.32 -17.88
CA GLN A 81 12.15 7.61 -16.72
C GLN A 81 12.17 6.43 -15.71
N THR A 82 11.79 5.22 -16.14
CA THR A 82 11.87 4.02 -15.31
C THR A 82 13.32 3.67 -14.99
N SER A 83 13.66 3.45 -13.72
CA SER A 83 14.99 3.01 -13.28
C SER A 83 14.89 1.97 -12.17
N VAL A 84 15.92 1.13 -12.03
CA VAL A 84 16.00 0.14 -10.95
C VAL A 84 15.98 0.81 -9.58
N PHE A 85 16.76 1.90 -9.43
CA PHE A 85 16.78 2.68 -8.19
C PHE A 85 15.41 3.28 -7.88
N GLY A 86 14.73 3.87 -8.87
CA GLY A 86 13.38 4.43 -8.68
C GLY A 86 12.38 3.38 -8.20
N GLY A 87 12.38 2.18 -8.78
CA GLY A 87 11.52 1.09 -8.32
C GLY A 87 11.82 0.60 -6.89
N ILE A 88 13.09 0.63 -6.47
CA ILE A 88 13.48 0.33 -5.08
C ILE A 88 13.03 1.45 -4.13
N LEU A 89 13.23 2.71 -4.53
CA LEU A 89 12.85 3.88 -3.74
C LEU A 89 11.35 3.92 -3.52
N ASP A 90 10.56 3.86 -4.59
CA ASP A 90 9.09 3.75 -4.60
C ASP A 90 8.62 2.68 -3.61
N SER A 91 9.17 1.49 -3.81
CA SER A 91 8.99 0.38 -2.90
C SER A 91 9.27 0.75 -1.44
N LEU A 92 10.43 1.29 -1.09
CA LEU A 92 10.77 1.65 0.28
C LEU A 92 9.81 2.68 0.88
N LEU A 93 9.53 3.75 0.13
CA LEU A 93 8.66 4.84 0.57
C LEU A 93 7.25 4.33 0.88
N ASP A 94 6.73 3.38 0.09
CA ASP A 94 5.45 2.73 0.36
C ASP A 94 5.37 2.03 1.72
N ARG A 95 6.44 1.30 2.10
CA ARG A 95 6.44 0.62 3.40
C ARG A 95 6.46 1.63 4.54
N TYR A 96 7.24 2.72 4.39
CA TYR A 96 7.27 3.79 5.39
C TYR A 96 5.93 4.52 5.48
N ALA A 97 5.29 4.81 4.34
CA ALA A 97 3.98 5.44 4.27
C ALA A 97 2.90 4.57 4.95
N ASP A 98 2.78 3.30 4.54
CA ASP A 98 1.85 2.35 5.16
C ASP A 98 2.11 2.25 6.68
N ALA A 99 3.37 2.02 7.07
CA ALA A 99 3.73 1.82 8.47
C ALA A 99 3.43 3.05 9.34
N ALA A 100 3.72 4.24 8.84
CA ALA A 100 3.41 5.49 9.54
C ALA A 100 1.91 5.63 9.77
N VAL A 101 1.08 5.34 8.77
CA VAL A 101 -0.38 5.48 8.89
C VAL A 101 -0.95 4.46 9.89
N TYR A 102 -0.53 3.19 9.83
CA TYR A 102 -0.91 2.20 10.85
C TYR A 102 -0.47 2.64 12.25
N ALA A 103 0.76 3.14 12.39
CA ALA A 103 1.25 3.66 13.67
C ALA A 103 0.42 4.85 14.16
N GLY A 104 0.02 5.75 13.27
CA GLY A 104 -0.85 6.89 13.59
C GLY A 104 -2.21 6.45 14.14
N VAL A 105 -2.83 5.43 13.52
CA VAL A 105 -4.08 4.84 14.00
C VAL A 105 -3.92 4.22 15.39
N ILE A 106 -2.82 3.49 15.63
CA ILE A 106 -2.52 2.86 16.93
C ILE A 106 -2.29 3.93 18.01
N ILE A 107 -1.42 4.91 17.74
CA ILE A 107 -1.06 5.99 18.68
C ILE A 107 -2.29 6.84 19.01
N GLY A 108 -3.16 7.09 18.04
CA GLY A 108 -4.41 7.82 18.24
C GLY A 108 -5.47 7.08 19.05
N GLY A 109 -5.21 5.84 19.48
CA GLY A 109 -6.17 5.03 20.24
C GLY A 109 -7.41 4.65 19.43
N LEU A 110 -7.30 4.62 18.10
CA LEU A 110 -8.42 4.41 17.18
C LEU A 110 -8.71 2.92 16.91
N CYS A 111 -7.82 2.05 17.38
CA CYS A 111 -8.00 0.61 17.36
C CYS A 111 -7.39 -0.02 18.61
N ASP A 112 -7.72 -1.28 18.86
CA ASP A 112 -6.97 -2.10 19.81
C ASP A 112 -5.51 -2.26 19.33
N PRO A 113 -4.51 -1.99 20.19
CA PRO A 113 -3.11 -2.01 19.77
C PRO A 113 -2.61 -3.37 19.28
N LEU A 114 -3.14 -4.49 19.79
CA LEU A 114 -2.71 -5.82 19.34
C LEU A 114 -3.16 -6.07 17.90
N TRP A 115 -4.40 -5.69 17.57
CA TRP A 115 -4.91 -5.78 16.21
C TRP A 115 -4.20 -4.81 15.26
N GLY A 116 -3.91 -3.59 15.72
CA GLY A 116 -3.12 -2.63 14.95
C GLY A 116 -1.71 -3.13 14.64
N LEU A 117 -0.99 -3.67 15.63
CA LEU A 117 0.32 -4.26 15.45
C LEU A 117 0.29 -5.49 14.52
N ALA A 118 -0.75 -6.33 14.63
CA ALA A 118 -0.94 -7.48 13.75
C ALA A 118 -1.21 -7.05 12.29
N ALA A 119 -1.98 -5.98 12.07
CA ALA A 119 -2.21 -5.40 10.74
C ALA A 119 -0.93 -4.81 10.15
N LEU A 120 -0.18 -4.05 10.95
CA LEU A 120 1.12 -3.49 10.56
C LEU A 120 2.11 -4.61 10.16
N LEU A 121 2.30 -5.61 11.03
CA LEU A 121 3.17 -6.75 10.77
C LEU A 121 2.76 -7.50 9.51
N GLY A 122 1.46 -7.81 9.38
CA GLY A 122 0.90 -8.47 8.21
C GLY A 122 1.18 -7.70 6.93
N SER A 123 0.91 -6.38 6.92
CA SER A 123 1.16 -5.50 5.77
C SER A 123 2.63 -5.54 5.32
N MET A 124 3.56 -5.45 6.27
CA MET A 124 5.01 -5.53 5.98
C MET A 124 5.41 -6.91 5.44
N MET A 125 4.90 -7.98 6.05
CA MET A 125 5.21 -9.36 5.65
C MET A 125 4.65 -9.70 4.28
N VAL A 126 3.47 -9.19 3.89
CA VAL A 126 2.93 -9.37 2.54
C VAL A 126 3.93 -8.84 1.51
N SER A 127 4.42 -7.62 1.69
CA SER A 127 5.40 -6.98 0.81
C SER A 127 6.76 -7.69 0.82
N TYR A 128 7.24 -8.10 2.00
CA TYR A 128 8.50 -8.82 2.15
C TYR A 128 8.48 -10.19 1.46
N CYS A 129 7.43 -10.98 1.66
CA CYS A 129 7.27 -12.29 1.01
C CYS A 129 7.34 -12.17 -0.51
N ARG A 130 6.72 -11.14 -1.09
CA ARG A 130 6.81 -10.87 -2.53
C ARG A 130 8.25 -10.55 -2.95
N ALA A 131 8.90 -9.60 -2.30
CA ALA A 131 10.26 -9.19 -2.64
C ALA A 131 11.26 -10.36 -2.53
N ARG A 132 11.13 -11.21 -1.50
CA ARG A 132 11.98 -12.40 -1.31
C ARG A 132 11.71 -13.49 -2.33
N ALA A 133 10.46 -13.71 -2.71
CA ALA A 133 10.11 -14.67 -3.74
C ALA A 133 10.62 -14.22 -5.12
N GLU A 134 10.44 -12.95 -5.48
CA GLU A 134 10.96 -12.39 -6.73
C GLU A 134 12.49 -12.45 -6.79
N ALA A 135 13.17 -12.20 -5.66
CA ALA A 135 14.64 -12.39 -5.55
C ALA A 135 15.07 -13.87 -5.67
N ALA A 136 14.17 -14.82 -5.43
CA ALA A 136 14.38 -16.25 -5.66
C ALA A 136 13.86 -16.72 -7.04
N GLU A 137 13.57 -15.78 -7.95
CA GLU A 137 13.03 -16.03 -9.29
C GLU A 137 11.65 -16.71 -9.30
N ILE A 138 10.86 -16.50 -8.25
CA ILE A 138 9.49 -17.00 -8.15
C ILE A 138 8.54 -15.85 -8.47
N MET A 139 7.72 -16.04 -9.50
CA MET A 139 6.71 -15.06 -9.90
C MET A 139 5.60 -14.98 -8.85
N MET A 140 5.30 -13.77 -8.37
CA MET A 140 4.30 -13.51 -7.33
C MET A 140 3.13 -12.65 -7.81
N GLU A 141 3.02 -12.42 -9.12
CA GLU A 141 1.91 -11.65 -9.67
C GLU A 141 0.57 -12.28 -9.30
N SER A 142 -0.35 -11.49 -8.74
CA SER A 142 -1.71 -11.89 -8.37
C SER A 142 -1.83 -12.99 -7.31
N VAL A 143 -0.77 -13.29 -6.56
CA VAL A 143 -0.83 -14.24 -5.43
C VAL A 143 -1.11 -13.48 -4.14
N GLY A 144 -2.33 -13.64 -3.61
CA GLY A 144 -2.75 -13.03 -2.34
C GLY A 144 -4.03 -12.20 -2.48
N VAL A 145 -4.80 -12.10 -1.39
CA VAL A 145 -6.10 -11.40 -1.39
C VAL A 145 -5.98 -9.93 -0.96
N ALA A 146 -5.01 -9.61 -0.08
CA ALA A 146 -4.79 -8.25 0.42
C ALA A 146 -3.47 -7.67 -0.10
N GLU A 147 -3.44 -7.30 -1.38
CA GLU A 147 -2.34 -6.45 -1.89
C GLU A 147 -2.47 -5.02 -1.36
N ARG A 148 -1.54 -4.14 -1.75
CA ARG A 148 -1.44 -2.81 -1.15
C ARG A 148 -2.66 -1.94 -1.42
N ALA A 149 -3.17 -1.97 -2.65
CA ALA A 149 -4.35 -1.19 -3.03
C ALA A 149 -5.59 -1.60 -2.21
N GLU A 150 -5.82 -2.90 -2.01
CA GLU A 150 -6.95 -3.40 -1.22
C GLU A 150 -6.83 -2.97 0.24
N ARG A 151 -5.63 -3.06 0.83
CA ARG A 151 -5.41 -2.61 2.21
C ARG A 151 -5.67 -1.12 2.38
N MET A 152 -5.18 -0.32 1.44
CA MET A 152 -5.39 1.13 1.43
C MET A 152 -6.88 1.46 1.34
N LEU A 153 -7.62 0.83 0.43
CA LEU A 153 -9.05 1.02 0.28
C LEU A 153 -9.82 0.62 1.55
N ILE A 154 -9.52 -0.54 2.14
CA ILE A 154 -10.18 -0.99 3.38
C ILE A 154 -9.96 0.03 4.51
N LEU A 155 -8.73 0.50 4.70
CA LEU A 155 -8.44 1.48 5.73
C LEU A 155 -9.14 2.82 5.47
N SER A 156 -9.15 3.29 4.22
CA SER A 156 -9.84 4.52 3.85
C SER A 156 -11.35 4.43 4.01
N PHE A 157 -11.98 3.31 3.64
CA PHE A 157 -13.41 3.10 3.88
C PHE A 157 -13.72 3.06 5.39
N ALA A 158 -12.88 2.39 6.18
CA ALA A 158 -13.02 2.35 7.63
C ALA A 158 -12.85 3.75 8.25
N GLY A 159 -11.89 4.54 7.76
CA GLY A 159 -11.66 5.93 8.17
C GLY A 159 -12.85 6.84 7.86
N ILE A 160 -13.45 6.73 6.68
CA ILE A 160 -14.68 7.48 6.33
C ILE A 160 -15.85 7.04 7.21
N ALA A 161 -16.03 5.73 7.42
CA ALA A 161 -17.09 5.22 8.29
C ALA A 161 -16.92 5.69 9.74
N ALA A 162 -15.68 5.82 10.21
CA ALA A 162 -15.36 6.26 11.56
C ALA A 162 -15.75 7.72 11.87
N ILE A 163 -15.93 8.55 10.83
CA ILE A 163 -16.50 9.90 10.95
C ILE A 163 -17.90 9.84 11.57
N PHE A 164 -18.69 8.82 11.22
CA PHE A 164 -20.06 8.62 11.69
C PHE A 164 -20.13 7.64 12.87
N TRP A 165 -19.23 6.66 12.90
CA TRP A 165 -19.19 5.63 13.94
C TRP A 165 -17.75 5.15 14.18
N LEU A 166 -17.08 5.79 15.14
CA LEU A 166 -15.65 5.58 15.44
C LEU A 166 -15.20 4.10 15.51
N PRO A 167 -15.96 3.15 16.09
CA PRO A 167 -15.57 1.73 16.12
C PRO A 167 -15.38 1.08 14.74
N ALA A 168 -15.89 1.68 13.66
CA ALA A 168 -15.67 1.21 12.30
C ALA A 168 -14.17 1.12 11.94
N LEU A 169 -13.35 2.04 12.45
CA LEU A 169 -11.91 2.04 12.17
C LEU A 169 -11.23 0.82 12.81
N ASN A 170 -11.57 0.50 14.05
CA ASN A 170 -11.09 -0.70 14.73
C ASN A 170 -11.49 -1.99 13.98
N ILE A 171 -12.73 -2.08 13.49
CA ILE A 171 -13.19 -3.21 12.67
C ILE A 171 -12.38 -3.32 11.38
N GLY A 172 -12.12 -2.19 10.71
CA GLY A 172 -11.26 -2.13 9.53
C GLY A 172 -9.84 -2.64 9.82
N ILE A 173 -9.26 -2.26 10.95
CA ILE A 173 -7.94 -2.74 11.38
C ILE A 173 -7.95 -4.24 11.68
N ILE A 174 -8.97 -4.77 12.36
CA ILE A 174 -9.11 -6.22 12.58
C ILE A 174 -9.19 -6.96 11.24
N LEU A 175 -9.99 -6.46 10.30
CA LEU A 175 -10.10 -7.04 8.96
C LEU A 175 -8.75 -7.02 8.24
N LEU A 176 -8.01 -5.91 8.31
CA LEU A 176 -6.67 -5.78 7.72
C LEU A 176 -5.67 -6.76 8.35
N ALA A 177 -5.70 -6.92 9.67
CA ALA A 177 -4.86 -7.88 10.39
C ALA A 177 -5.12 -9.31 9.89
N VAL A 178 -6.37 -9.72 9.84
CA VAL A 178 -6.75 -11.07 9.40
C VAL A 178 -6.37 -11.29 7.93
N LEU A 179 -6.78 -10.39 7.03
CA LEU A 179 -6.56 -10.55 5.59
C LEU A 179 -5.08 -10.49 5.21
N SER A 180 -4.29 -9.61 5.83
CA SER A 180 -2.87 -9.47 5.51
C SER A 180 -2.09 -10.69 5.99
N ASN A 181 -2.31 -11.15 7.23
CA ASN A 181 -1.62 -12.34 7.73
C ASN A 181 -2.05 -13.61 7.00
N PHE A 182 -3.34 -13.73 6.64
CA PHE A 182 -3.79 -14.81 5.77
C PHE A 182 -3.09 -14.78 4.41
N THR A 183 -2.94 -13.59 3.81
CA THR A 183 -2.21 -13.41 2.55
C THR A 183 -0.74 -13.82 2.66
N VAL A 184 -0.08 -13.56 3.80
CA VAL A 184 1.28 -14.04 4.07
C VAL A 184 1.35 -15.56 4.02
N VAL A 185 0.41 -16.25 4.66
CA VAL A 185 0.34 -17.73 4.63
C VAL A 185 0.14 -18.23 3.20
N GLN A 186 -0.79 -17.63 2.44
CA GLN A 186 -1.01 -17.98 1.03
C GLN A 186 0.27 -17.84 0.19
N ARG A 187 0.99 -16.72 0.36
CA ARG A 187 2.26 -16.46 -0.33
C ARG A 187 3.34 -17.46 0.09
N GLY A 188 3.45 -17.78 1.38
CA GLY A 188 4.40 -18.77 1.89
C GLY A 188 4.16 -20.17 1.32
N LEU A 189 2.91 -20.62 1.30
CA LEU A 189 2.54 -21.92 0.71
C LEU A 189 2.82 -21.96 -0.80
N HIS A 190 2.54 -20.87 -1.52
CA HIS A 190 2.86 -20.77 -2.94
C HIS A 190 4.36 -20.88 -3.19
N ILE A 191 5.18 -20.14 -2.42
CA ILE A 191 6.65 -20.21 -2.51
C ILE A 191 7.15 -21.64 -2.26
N TYR A 192 6.67 -22.29 -1.20
CA TYR A 192 7.05 -23.66 -0.87
C TYR A 192 6.76 -24.64 -2.02
N ASN A 193 5.55 -24.59 -2.58
CA ASN A 193 5.13 -25.47 -3.67
C ASN A 193 5.94 -25.20 -4.95
N SER A 194 6.23 -23.93 -5.25
CA SER A 194 7.05 -23.55 -6.41
C SER A 194 8.49 -24.05 -6.31
N LEU A 195 9.10 -23.96 -5.12
CA LEU A 195 10.45 -24.49 -4.88
C LEU A 195 10.50 -26.02 -4.96
N LYS A 196 9.52 -26.70 -4.36
CA LYS A 196 9.42 -28.17 -4.43
C LYS A 196 9.34 -28.66 -5.89
N LYS A 197 8.57 -27.97 -6.73
CA LYS A 197 8.47 -28.28 -8.16
C LYS A 197 9.79 -28.04 -8.90
N LYS A 198 10.51 -26.95 -8.58
CA LYS A 198 11.83 -26.65 -9.17
C LYS A 198 12.86 -27.74 -8.83
N SER A 199 12.85 -28.24 -7.57
CA SER A 199 13.72 -29.34 -7.13
C SER A 199 13.44 -30.65 -7.87
N ASN A 200 12.17 -31.08 -7.93
CA ASN A 200 11.80 -32.33 -8.60
C ASN A 200 12.12 -32.35 -10.10
N ASN A 201 12.16 -31.18 -10.75
CA ASN A 201 12.52 -31.05 -12.16
C ASN A 201 14.04 -31.10 -12.41
N LEU A 202 14.87 -30.92 -11.37
CA LEU A 202 16.33 -31.04 -11.48
C LEU A 202 16.82 -32.48 -11.23
N GLU A 203 15.98 -33.31 -10.60
CA GLU A 203 16.28 -34.72 -10.29
C GLU A 203 15.82 -35.69 -11.40
N ASN A 204 15.05 -35.23 -12.39
CA ASN A 204 14.63 -36.01 -13.58
C ASN A 204 15.33 -35.50 -14.84
#